data_AF-A0A4Q5ZI38-F1
#
_entry.id   AF-A0A4Q5ZI38-F1
#
_cell.length_a   1.000
_cell.length_b   1.000
_cell.length_c   1.000
_cell.angle_alpha   90.00
_cell.angle_beta   90.00
_cell.angle_gamma   90.00
#
_symmetry.space_group_name_H-M   'P 1'
#
loop_
_entity.id
_entity.type
_entity.pdbx_description
1 polymer ?
#
loop_
_entity_poly.entity_id
_entity_poly.type
_entity_poly.pdbx_seq_one_letter_code
_entity_poly.pdbx_strand_id
1 'polypeptide(L)'
;MTLGIRNRIAILGSLAYAFASYNAVIVAVGHTTKFSAMGYAPAVIAGLILLTQRRYLLGFIVTLVFTTQLFFQNHVQIAYYTFLIALCLGITYAVHAIRRKEIAHLAKAAGLAVVAGVLGLLSFSVMLLPTYSYSKETMRGGRSELSAPGNEQNKSKGGLDKSYAFEYSYGITEVLTMAVPRMFGGSSGEMPAGSKTSKVFADDLGVGEERGEQYGRSMPAYWGPQTMTSGAVYFGAVIILLFIFACVYYKGWHIQWIIAATILGIVLAWGRHLSGVNYFLFDHLPFYNKFRAPSMAMVIPQLTIPLLAVLGLNQILETTWDKVAFWKKFKQASIITGIFAAMLVAMYFMFDYKGPEDNGIRDNLVSGLTQQMSTTGQPTPEVQQRATEFARSVLTALKDDRRSLFGGDLVRSLIYMAIAFGALYFFGKGKLNKVIVGIGLTALVFIDLIGVDLRYLN
;
A
#
# COMPACT_ATOMS: atom_id res chain seq x y z
N MET A 1 4.02 -9.37 -24.27
CA MET A 1 3.97 -10.76 -24.77
C MET A 1 3.06 -11.69 -23.96
N THR A 2 3.01 -11.61 -22.61
CA THR A 2 2.18 -12.52 -21.78
C THR A 2 0.70 -12.15 -21.77
N LEU A 3 0.35 -10.88 -21.58
CA LEU A 3 -1.04 -10.42 -21.47
C LEU A 3 -1.57 -9.72 -22.74
N GLY A 4 -0.83 -9.81 -23.86
CA GLY A 4 -1.24 -9.18 -25.13
C GLY A 4 -1.23 -7.64 -25.12
N ILE A 5 -0.68 -7.00 -24.10
CA ILE A 5 -0.58 -5.53 -24.00
C ILE A 5 0.48 -4.99 -24.95
N ARG A 6 0.19 -3.87 -25.63
CA ARG A 6 1.14 -3.12 -26.48
C ARG A 6 2.29 -2.57 -25.64
N ASN A 7 3.52 -2.65 -26.15
CA ASN A 7 4.74 -2.23 -25.45
C ASN A 7 4.65 -0.82 -24.84
N ARG A 8 4.11 0.15 -25.59
CA ARG A 8 3.94 1.53 -25.10
C ARG A 8 3.07 1.65 -23.84
N ILE A 9 2.06 0.80 -23.69
CA ILE A 9 1.15 0.80 -22.52
C ILE A 9 1.74 -0.08 -21.41
N ALA A 10 2.51 -1.11 -21.76
CA ALA A 10 3.25 -1.92 -20.79
C ALA A 10 4.29 -1.08 -20.02
N ILE A 11 4.94 -0.11 -20.68
CA ILE A 11 5.88 0.82 -20.03
C ILE A 11 5.17 1.60 -18.92
N LEU A 12 3.97 2.14 -19.18
CA LEU A 12 3.15 2.82 -18.17
C LEU A 12 2.95 1.94 -16.94
N GLY A 13 2.57 0.67 -17.14
CA GLY A 13 2.38 -0.29 -16.04
C GLY A 13 3.64 -0.58 -15.25
N SER A 14 4.78 -0.71 -15.94
CA SER A 14 6.06 -0.95 -15.28
C SER A 14 6.50 0.24 -14.42
N LEU A 15 6.36 1.47 -14.93
CA LEU A 15 6.66 2.69 -14.18
C LEU A 15 5.71 2.85 -13.00
N ALA A 16 4.41 2.56 -13.21
CA ALA A 16 3.41 2.60 -12.17
C ALA A 16 3.72 1.68 -10.99
N TYR A 17 4.20 0.46 -11.29
CA TYR A 17 4.59 -0.50 -10.25
C TYR A 17 5.92 -0.12 -9.59
N ALA A 18 6.90 0.34 -10.37
CA ALA A 18 8.25 0.65 -9.90
C ALA A 18 8.28 1.90 -9.01
N PHE A 19 7.53 2.95 -9.37
CA PHE A 19 7.49 4.22 -8.66
C PHE A 19 6.26 4.38 -7.75
N ALA A 20 5.60 3.27 -7.38
CA ALA A 20 4.65 3.33 -6.27
C ALA A 20 5.42 3.66 -4.98
N SER A 21 4.95 4.63 -4.20
CA SER A 21 5.77 5.26 -3.14
C SER A 21 6.24 4.30 -2.07
N TYR A 22 5.52 3.20 -1.85
CA TYR A 22 5.97 2.18 -0.92
C TYR A 22 7.35 1.61 -1.27
N ASN A 23 7.72 1.54 -2.57
CA ASN A 23 9.05 1.12 -2.99
C ASN A 23 10.14 2.14 -2.58
N ALA A 24 9.91 3.42 -2.81
CA ALA A 24 10.80 4.49 -2.39
C ALA A 24 10.97 4.50 -0.86
N VAL A 25 9.84 4.38 -0.13
CA VAL A 25 9.81 4.33 1.33
C VAL A 25 10.63 3.15 1.87
N ILE A 26 10.43 1.94 1.37
CA ILE A 26 11.15 0.75 1.89
C ILE A 26 12.63 0.78 1.55
N VAL A 27 13.02 1.37 0.41
CA VAL A 27 14.44 1.57 0.07
C VAL A 27 15.08 2.58 1.01
N ALA A 28 14.42 3.71 1.27
CA ALA A 28 14.92 4.76 2.16
C ALA A 28 15.16 4.27 3.60
N VAL A 29 14.34 3.32 4.09
CA VAL A 29 14.51 2.72 5.43
C VAL A 29 15.33 1.42 5.44
N GLY A 30 15.98 1.06 4.32
CA GLY A 30 16.92 -0.07 4.27
C GLY A 30 16.29 -1.46 4.11
N HIS A 31 15.00 -1.58 3.76
CA HIS A 31 14.31 -2.85 3.49
C HIS A 31 14.55 -3.36 2.06
N THR A 32 15.81 -3.54 1.68
CA THR A 32 16.23 -3.89 0.31
C THR A 32 15.79 -5.29 -0.13
N THR A 33 15.81 -6.28 0.76
CA THR A 33 15.34 -7.65 0.44
C THR A 33 13.85 -7.71 0.14
N LYS A 34 13.05 -6.90 0.86
CA LYS A 34 11.61 -6.73 0.59
C LYS A 34 11.39 -6.14 -0.80
N PHE A 35 12.10 -5.05 -1.11
CA PHE A 35 12.03 -4.39 -2.42
C PHE A 35 12.39 -5.35 -3.56
N SER A 36 13.50 -6.09 -3.43
CA SER A 36 13.92 -7.08 -4.41
C SER A 36 12.89 -8.20 -4.58
N ALA A 37 12.32 -8.72 -3.49
CA ALA A 37 11.28 -9.75 -3.54
C ALA A 37 10.04 -9.28 -4.31
N MET A 38 9.61 -8.03 -4.08
CA MET A 38 8.53 -7.41 -4.83
C MET A 38 8.87 -7.29 -6.32
N GLY A 39 10.12 -6.95 -6.68
CA GLY A 39 10.58 -6.89 -8.06
C GLY A 39 10.41 -8.20 -8.85
N TYR A 40 10.52 -9.36 -8.19
CA TYR A 40 10.34 -10.68 -8.83
C TYR A 40 8.87 -11.15 -8.88
N ALA A 41 7.99 -10.63 -8.02
CA ALA A 41 6.60 -11.06 -7.95
C ALA A 41 5.85 -10.97 -9.30
N PRO A 42 5.93 -9.88 -10.09
CA PRO A 42 5.28 -9.81 -11.41
C PRO A 42 5.72 -10.93 -12.35
N ALA A 43 7.00 -11.33 -12.30
CA ALA A 43 7.57 -12.33 -13.20
C ALA A 43 7.10 -13.75 -12.83
N VAL A 44 6.93 -14.04 -11.53
CA VAL A 44 6.27 -15.28 -11.07
C VAL A 44 4.85 -15.35 -11.61
N ILE A 45 4.05 -14.29 -11.44
CA ILE A 45 2.67 -14.25 -11.96
C ILE A 45 2.64 -14.37 -13.49
N ALA A 46 3.58 -13.75 -14.19
CA ALA A 46 3.72 -13.87 -15.64
C ALA A 46 4.03 -15.32 -16.09
N GLY A 47 4.89 -16.03 -15.37
CA GLY A 47 5.18 -17.45 -15.60
C GLY A 47 3.93 -18.33 -15.45
N LEU A 48 3.15 -18.09 -14.40
CA LEU A 48 1.88 -18.80 -14.18
C LEU A 48 0.87 -18.52 -15.30
N ILE A 49 0.74 -17.26 -15.74
CA ILE A 49 -0.13 -16.90 -16.87
C ILE A 49 0.31 -17.64 -18.15
N LEU A 50 1.61 -17.76 -18.42
CA LEU A 50 2.11 -18.51 -19.58
C LEU A 50 1.71 -20.00 -19.55
N LEU A 51 1.69 -20.61 -18.36
CA LEU A 51 1.19 -21.98 -18.18
C LEU A 51 -0.30 -22.08 -18.54
N THR A 52 -1.12 -21.09 -18.17
CA THR A 52 -2.55 -21.04 -18.56
C THR A 52 -2.77 -20.85 -20.06
N GLN A 53 -1.73 -20.47 -20.81
CA GLN A 53 -1.76 -20.24 -22.25
C GLN A 53 -1.13 -21.40 -23.05
N ARG A 54 -0.98 -22.58 -22.43
CA ARG A 54 -0.32 -23.78 -23.03
C ARG A 54 1.16 -23.58 -23.39
N ARG A 55 1.79 -22.49 -22.98
CA ARG A 55 3.24 -22.26 -23.18
C ARG A 55 4.03 -22.94 -22.08
N TYR A 56 3.89 -24.26 -21.97
CA TYR A 56 4.33 -25.06 -20.82
C TYR A 56 5.80 -24.89 -20.46
N LEU A 57 6.71 -25.07 -21.43
CA LEU A 57 8.15 -24.98 -21.20
C LEU A 57 8.55 -23.59 -20.71
N LEU A 58 8.13 -22.55 -21.44
CA LEU A 58 8.46 -21.17 -21.07
C LEU A 58 7.82 -20.78 -19.73
N GLY A 59 6.54 -21.11 -19.52
CA GLY A 59 5.84 -20.83 -18.27
C GLY A 59 6.48 -21.55 -17.08
N PHE A 60 6.93 -22.79 -17.27
CA PHE A 60 7.64 -23.55 -16.24
C PHE A 60 9.00 -22.91 -15.92
N ILE A 61 9.82 -22.61 -16.94
CA ILE A 61 11.15 -22.00 -16.75
C ILE A 61 11.02 -20.63 -16.05
N VAL A 62 10.11 -19.77 -16.54
CA VAL A 62 9.89 -18.45 -15.95
C VAL A 62 9.40 -18.59 -14.51
N THR A 63 8.41 -19.45 -14.25
CA THR A 63 7.93 -19.68 -12.88
C THR A 63 9.05 -20.16 -11.98
N LEU A 64 9.80 -21.19 -12.39
CA LEU A 64 10.90 -21.77 -11.61
C LEU A 64 12.00 -20.75 -11.31
N VAL A 65 12.51 -20.05 -12.33
CA VAL A 65 13.60 -19.08 -12.16
C VAL A 65 13.18 -17.97 -11.19
N PHE A 66 11.98 -17.39 -11.39
CA PHE A 66 11.56 -16.26 -10.56
C PHE A 66 11.03 -16.67 -9.19
N THR A 67 10.51 -17.89 -9.00
CA THR A 67 10.22 -18.40 -7.64
C THR A 67 11.52 -18.67 -6.89
N THR A 68 12.56 -19.19 -7.54
CA THR A 68 13.90 -19.32 -6.94
C THR A 68 14.44 -17.96 -6.51
N GLN A 69 14.38 -16.94 -7.38
CA GLN A 69 14.83 -15.59 -7.04
C GLN A 69 13.98 -14.97 -5.90
N LEU A 70 12.67 -15.20 -5.91
CA LEU A 70 11.77 -14.73 -4.86
C LEU A 70 12.12 -15.34 -3.49
N PHE A 71 12.44 -16.64 -3.43
CA PHE A 71 12.89 -17.29 -2.20
C PHE A 71 14.30 -16.89 -1.79
N PHE A 72 15.20 -16.66 -2.75
CA PHE A 72 16.56 -16.19 -2.50
C PHE A 72 16.62 -14.87 -1.74
N GLN A 73 15.65 -13.97 -1.96
CA GLN A 73 15.53 -12.71 -1.20
C GLN A 73 15.20 -12.92 0.29
N ASN A 74 14.87 -14.15 0.70
CA ASN A 74 14.59 -14.54 2.09
C ASN A 74 13.51 -13.71 2.80
N HIS A 75 12.60 -13.08 2.03
CA HIS A 75 11.47 -12.33 2.58
C HIS A 75 10.17 -13.13 2.49
N VAL A 76 10.03 -14.14 3.37
CA VAL A 76 8.94 -15.13 3.34
C VAL A 76 7.54 -14.50 3.27
N GLN A 77 7.30 -13.36 3.94
CA GLN A 77 6.00 -12.69 3.92
C GLN A 77 5.62 -12.11 2.54
N ILE A 78 6.57 -11.60 1.76
CA ILE A 78 6.30 -11.11 0.39
C ILE A 78 6.11 -12.28 -0.57
N ALA A 79 6.90 -13.35 -0.39
CA ALA A 79 6.69 -14.59 -1.14
C ALA A 79 5.28 -15.14 -0.89
N TYR A 80 4.85 -15.16 0.38
CA TYR A 80 3.50 -15.55 0.77
C TYR A 80 2.42 -14.73 0.08
N TYR A 81 2.52 -13.40 0.09
CA TYR A 81 1.57 -12.52 -0.61
C TYR A 81 1.58 -12.72 -2.13
N THR A 82 2.74 -12.99 -2.73
CA THR A 82 2.83 -13.36 -4.16
C THR A 82 2.08 -14.67 -4.43
N PHE A 83 2.18 -15.66 -3.54
CA PHE A 83 1.42 -16.90 -3.66
C PHE A 83 -0.09 -16.73 -3.42
N LEU A 84 -0.52 -15.75 -2.61
CA LEU A 84 -1.95 -15.42 -2.52
C LEU A 84 -2.49 -14.86 -3.84
N ILE A 85 -1.71 -14.03 -4.55
CA ILE A 85 -2.07 -13.57 -5.90
C ILE A 85 -2.14 -14.77 -6.86
N ALA A 86 -1.13 -15.65 -6.81
CA ALA A 86 -1.08 -16.87 -7.60
C ALA A 86 -2.28 -17.80 -7.32
N LEU A 87 -2.73 -17.87 -6.07
CA LEU A 87 -3.90 -18.65 -5.67
C LEU A 87 -5.18 -18.04 -6.25
N CYS A 88 -5.38 -16.73 -6.16
CA CYS A 88 -6.52 -16.05 -6.81
C CYS A 88 -6.54 -16.30 -8.33
N LEU A 89 -5.38 -16.20 -8.99
CA LEU A 89 -5.20 -16.52 -10.41
C LEU A 89 -5.56 -17.98 -10.70
N GLY A 90 -5.01 -18.90 -9.93
CA GLY A 90 -5.18 -20.34 -10.08
C GLY A 90 -6.62 -20.79 -9.89
N ILE A 91 -7.31 -20.31 -8.84
CA ILE A 91 -8.73 -20.59 -8.60
C ILE A 91 -9.58 -20.07 -9.77
N THR A 92 -9.35 -18.83 -10.17
CA THR A 92 -10.11 -18.22 -11.27
C THR A 92 -9.90 -19.01 -12.57
N TYR A 93 -8.65 -19.35 -12.89
CA TYR A 93 -8.32 -20.16 -14.05
C TYR A 93 -8.93 -21.56 -13.98
N ALA A 94 -8.89 -22.21 -12.82
CA ALA A 94 -9.51 -23.52 -12.60
C ALA A 94 -11.02 -23.49 -12.90
N VAL A 95 -11.74 -22.48 -12.39
CA VAL A 95 -13.17 -22.30 -12.69
C VAL A 95 -13.40 -22.15 -14.20
N HIS A 96 -12.56 -21.40 -14.91
CA HIS A 96 -12.68 -21.22 -16.37
C HIS A 96 -12.39 -22.52 -17.13
N ALA A 97 -11.30 -23.21 -16.79
CA ALA A 97 -10.90 -24.44 -17.44
C ALA A 97 -11.93 -25.55 -17.21
N ILE A 98 -12.48 -25.67 -16.00
CA ILE A 98 -13.55 -26.64 -15.68
C ILE A 98 -14.80 -26.34 -16.51
N ARG A 99 -15.25 -25.08 -16.56
CA ARG A 99 -16.42 -24.68 -17.37
C ARG A 99 -16.21 -24.92 -18.86
N ARG A 100 -14.98 -24.84 -19.35
CA ARG A 100 -14.59 -25.11 -20.74
C ARG A 100 -14.24 -26.58 -21.02
N LYS A 101 -14.35 -27.46 -20.01
CA LYS A 101 -13.98 -28.88 -20.10
C LYS A 101 -12.50 -29.14 -20.46
N GLU A 102 -11.60 -28.21 -20.10
CA GLU A 102 -10.15 -28.30 -20.37
C GLU A 102 -9.36 -28.88 -19.18
N ILE A 103 -9.88 -29.93 -18.53
CA ILE A 103 -9.33 -30.48 -17.28
C ILE A 103 -7.89 -30.99 -17.44
N ALA A 104 -7.57 -31.63 -18.56
CA ALA A 104 -6.20 -32.11 -18.82
C ALA A 104 -5.20 -30.94 -18.91
N HIS A 105 -5.63 -29.81 -19.49
CA HIS A 105 -4.78 -28.62 -19.55
C HIS A 105 -4.61 -28.00 -18.16
N LEU A 106 -5.69 -27.90 -17.38
CA LEU A 106 -5.65 -27.45 -16.00
C LEU A 106 -4.68 -28.28 -15.16
N ALA A 107 -4.77 -29.61 -15.23
CA ALA A 107 -3.90 -30.52 -14.48
C ALA A 107 -2.42 -30.33 -14.86
N LYS A 108 -2.11 -30.21 -16.15
CA LYS A 108 -0.73 -29.94 -16.62
C LYS A 108 -0.22 -28.59 -16.13
N ALA A 109 -1.01 -27.53 -16.27
CA ALA A 109 -0.62 -26.19 -15.84
C ALA A 109 -0.41 -26.12 -14.32
N ALA A 110 -1.32 -26.70 -13.54
CA ALA A 110 -1.23 -26.76 -12.08
C ALA A 110 -0.04 -27.62 -11.63
N GLY A 111 0.14 -28.80 -12.22
CA GLY A 111 1.26 -29.69 -11.91
C GLY A 111 2.61 -29.02 -12.18
N LEU A 112 2.78 -28.39 -13.34
CA LEU A 112 4.00 -27.65 -13.67
C LEU A 112 4.23 -26.45 -12.73
N ALA A 113 3.18 -25.72 -12.36
CA ALA A 113 3.29 -24.61 -11.41
C ALA A 113 3.72 -25.09 -10.01
N VAL A 114 3.14 -26.20 -9.52
CA VAL A 114 3.49 -26.79 -8.22
C VAL A 114 4.93 -27.30 -8.24
N VAL A 115 5.34 -28.03 -9.27
CA VAL A 115 6.72 -28.53 -9.41
C VAL A 115 7.71 -27.37 -9.44
N ALA A 116 7.44 -26.31 -10.23
CA ALA A 116 8.29 -25.13 -10.28
C ALA A 116 8.36 -24.38 -8.93
N GLY A 117 7.25 -24.26 -8.22
CA GLY A 117 7.19 -23.64 -6.90
C GLY A 117 7.98 -24.43 -5.85
N VAL A 118 7.82 -25.76 -5.82
CA VAL A 118 8.54 -26.65 -4.91
C VAL A 118 10.03 -26.66 -5.22
N LEU A 119 10.43 -26.79 -6.49
CA LEU A 119 11.85 -26.73 -6.86
C LEU A 119 12.46 -25.37 -6.51
N GLY A 120 11.73 -24.27 -6.71
CA GLY A 120 12.19 -22.95 -6.30
C GLY A 120 12.41 -22.83 -4.80
N LEU A 121 11.49 -23.37 -3.99
CA LEU A 121 11.63 -23.43 -2.53
C LEU A 121 12.84 -24.30 -2.12
N LEU A 122 12.98 -25.49 -2.70
CA LEU A 122 14.03 -26.45 -2.37
C LEU A 122 15.42 -25.93 -2.77
N SER A 123 15.51 -25.13 -3.84
CA SER A 123 16.75 -24.49 -4.29
C SER A 123 17.36 -23.56 -3.24
N PHE A 124 16.57 -23.10 -2.27
CA PHE A 124 17.03 -22.24 -1.16
C PHE A 124 16.82 -22.89 0.22
N SER A 125 16.63 -24.21 0.26
CA SER A 125 16.36 -24.98 1.49
C SER A 125 17.45 -24.86 2.54
N VAL A 126 18.73 -24.74 2.13
CA VAL A 126 19.87 -24.56 3.04
C VAL A 126 19.73 -23.31 3.92
N MET A 127 19.07 -22.27 3.44
CA MET A 127 18.78 -21.05 4.22
C MET A 127 17.42 -21.10 4.92
N LEU A 128 16.40 -21.67 4.26
CA LEU A 128 15.03 -21.70 4.78
C LEU A 128 14.82 -22.73 5.89
N LEU A 129 15.46 -23.90 5.83
CA LEU A 129 15.31 -24.95 6.85
C LEU A 129 15.87 -24.54 8.21
N PRO A 130 17.09 -23.96 8.31
CA PRO A 130 17.56 -23.39 9.58
C PRO A 130 16.61 -22.30 10.07
N THR A 131 16.19 -21.37 9.21
CA THR A 131 15.24 -20.31 9.57
C THR A 131 13.93 -20.89 10.13
N TYR A 132 13.41 -21.95 9.52
CA TYR A 132 12.23 -22.66 10.01
C TYR A 132 12.47 -23.31 11.38
N SER A 133 13.60 -23.99 11.58
CA SER A 133 13.98 -24.58 12.87
C SER A 133 14.12 -23.51 13.96
N TYR A 134 14.87 -22.44 13.70
CA TYR A 134 15.01 -21.31 14.62
C TYR A 134 13.67 -20.65 14.92
N SER A 135 12.77 -20.53 13.94
CA SER A 135 11.47 -19.88 14.18
C SER A 135 10.65 -20.53 15.29
N LYS A 136 10.82 -21.84 15.52
CA LYS A 136 10.14 -22.60 16.59
C LYS A 136 10.60 -22.19 17.99
N GLU A 137 11.83 -21.70 18.11
CA GLU A 137 12.45 -21.21 19.34
C GLU A 137 12.28 -19.70 19.55
N THR A 138 11.41 -19.06 18.77
CA THR A 138 11.13 -17.62 18.87
C THR A 138 9.67 -17.34 19.16
N MET A 139 9.32 -16.07 19.31
CA MET A 139 7.91 -15.64 19.47
C MET A 139 7.01 -16.12 18.33
N ARG A 140 7.57 -16.46 17.16
CA ARG A 140 6.83 -17.05 16.03
C ARG A 140 6.49 -18.52 16.28
N GLY A 141 7.27 -19.24 17.09
CA GLY A 141 6.97 -20.58 17.59
C GLY A 141 6.13 -20.58 18.87
N GLY A 142 5.84 -19.41 19.43
CA GLY A 142 5.12 -19.24 20.70
C GLY A 142 6.02 -19.23 21.94
N ARG A 143 7.34 -19.23 21.77
CA ARG A 143 8.36 -19.16 22.85
C ARG A 143 8.97 -17.77 22.94
N SER A 144 9.25 -17.28 24.14
CA SER A 144 9.97 -16.01 24.33
C SER A 144 10.97 -16.17 25.47
N GLU A 145 12.22 -16.46 25.13
CA GLU A 145 13.33 -16.64 26.11
C GLU A 145 13.62 -15.37 26.93
N LEU A 146 13.14 -14.20 26.49
CA LEU A 146 13.17 -12.94 27.24
C LEU A 146 11.88 -12.77 28.06
N SER A 147 11.66 -13.67 29.02
CA SER A 147 10.60 -13.58 30.02
C SER A 147 11.18 -12.99 31.30
N ALA A 148 10.52 -11.99 31.90
CA ALA A 148 10.91 -11.51 33.23
C ALA A 148 10.78 -12.67 34.26
N PRO A 149 11.63 -12.75 35.29
CA PRO A 149 11.52 -13.77 36.33
C PRO A 149 10.09 -13.79 36.91
N GLY A 150 9.42 -14.95 36.85
CA GLY A 150 8.04 -15.11 37.31
C GLY A 150 6.95 -15.07 36.23
N ASN A 151 7.30 -14.92 34.95
CA ASN A 151 6.33 -14.89 33.83
C ASN A 151 6.72 -15.83 32.68
N GLU A 152 6.99 -17.09 33.01
CA GLU A 152 7.53 -18.14 32.10
C GLU A 152 6.49 -18.78 31.16
N GLN A 153 5.27 -18.22 31.06
CA GLN A 153 4.25 -18.81 30.20
C GLN A 153 4.53 -18.51 28.72
N ASN A 154 4.47 -19.55 27.89
CA ASN A 154 4.38 -19.40 26.43
C ASN A 154 3.23 -18.45 26.10
N LYS A 155 3.54 -17.25 25.60
CA LYS A 155 2.56 -16.17 25.38
C LYS A 155 1.53 -16.49 24.30
N SER A 156 1.73 -17.53 23.48
CA SER A 156 0.83 -17.88 22.39
C SER A 156 0.89 -19.37 21.98
N LYS A 157 -0.23 -19.90 21.46
CA LYS A 157 -0.36 -21.27 20.94
C LYS A 157 0.25 -21.40 19.54
N GLY A 158 1.57 -21.31 19.41
CA GLY A 158 2.28 -21.62 18.17
C GLY A 158 2.16 -20.57 17.06
N GLY A 159 2.27 -19.28 17.39
CA GLY A 159 2.23 -18.15 16.46
C GLY A 159 2.56 -16.84 17.18
N LEU A 160 2.54 -15.69 16.50
CA LEU A 160 2.69 -14.40 17.16
C LEU A 160 1.46 -14.08 18.03
N ASP A 161 1.66 -13.28 19.08
CA ASP A 161 0.53 -12.67 19.80
C ASP A 161 -0.22 -11.71 18.88
N LYS A 162 -1.56 -11.66 19.00
CA LYS A 162 -2.41 -10.84 18.12
C LYS A 162 -2.14 -9.34 18.29
N SER A 163 -1.89 -8.85 19.50
CA SER A 163 -1.60 -7.42 19.72
C SER A 163 -0.34 -6.99 18.97
N TYR A 164 0.69 -7.83 19.00
CA TYR A 164 1.94 -7.62 18.27
C TYR A 164 1.78 -7.81 16.75
N ALA A 165 1.11 -8.90 16.33
CA ALA A 165 0.95 -9.21 14.92
C ALA A 165 0.19 -8.10 14.18
N PHE A 166 -0.85 -7.55 14.82
CA PHE A 166 -1.75 -6.55 14.25
C PHE A 166 -1.41 -5.10 14.63
N GLU A 167 -0.24 -4.85 15.19
CA GLU A 167 0.20 -3.50 15.60
C GLU A 167 0.16 -2.49 14.43
N TYR A 168 0.70 -2.87 13.27
CA TYR A 168 0.72 -2.05 12.05
C TYR A 168 -0.44 -2.41 11.12
N SER A 169 -1.66 -2.17 11.61
CA SER A 169 -2.89 -2.36 10.83
C SER A 169 -3.31 -1.04 10.16
N TYR A 170 -3.68 -1.11 8.88
CA TYR A 170 -4.16 0.05 8.13
C TYR A 170 -5.55 0.48 8.61
N GLY A 171 -5.78 1.79 8.75
CA GLY A 171 -7.13 2.31 8.94
C GLY A 171 -8.04 1.99 7.76
N ILE A 172 -9.34 1.85 8.02
CA ILE A 172 -10.33 1.51 6.96
C ILE A 172 -10.22 2.50 5.79
N THR A 173 -10.22 3.79 6.12
CA THR A 173 -10.11 4.90 5.18
C THR A 173 -8.68 5.22 4.77
N GLU A 174 -7.68 4.73 5.51
CA GLU A 174 -6.26 4.95 5.22
C GLU A 174 -5.85 4.32 3.89
N VAL A 175 -6.54 3.26 3.44
CA VAL A 175 -6.33 2.62 2.12
C VAL A 175 -6.39 3.63 0.97
N LEU A 176 -7.13 4.73 1.13
CA LEU A 176 -7.26 5.80 0.14
C LEU A 176 -6.00 6.64 -0.04
N THR A 177 -4.98 6.45 0.80
CA THR A 177 -3.62 6.98 0.55
C THR A 177 -3.04 6.46 -0.77
N MET A 178 -3.57 5.36 -1.32
CA MET A 178 -3.28 4.90 -2.68
C MET A 178 -3.59 5.94 -3.76
N ALA A 179 -4.52 6.87 -3.48
CA ALA A 179 -4.93 7.96 -4.36
C ALA A 179 -4.51 9.35 -3.85
N VAL A 180 -4.29 9.54 -2.55
CA VAL A 180 -3.87 10.82 -1.95
C VAL A 180 -2.80 10.58 -0.87
N PRO A 181 -1.50 10.78 -1.15
CA PRO A 181 -0.42 10.28 -0.31
C PRO A 181 -0.50 10.78 1.13
N ARG A 182 -0.57 12.10 1.34
CA ARG A 182 -0.60 12.69 2.69
C ARG A 182 -2.00 12.84 3.28
N MET A 183 -2.97 12.05 2.85
CA MET A 183 -4.32 12.05 3.46
C MET A 183 -4.26 11.86 4.98
N PHE A 184 -3.34 11.00 5.45
CA PHE A 184 -3.07 10.77 6.87
C PHE A 184 -1.73 11.36 7.34
N GLY A 185 -1.20 12.36 6.62
CA GLY A 185 0.04 13.07 7.00
C GLY A 185 1.34 12.55 6.39
N GLY A 186 1.33 11.42 5.68
CA GLY A 186 2.54 10.85 5.07
C GLY A 186 3.36 10.05 6.09
N SER A 187 4.67 10.26 6.16
CA SER A 187 5.50 9.66 7.22
C SER A 187 5.27 10.33 8.58
N SER A 188 5.54 9.62 9.67
CA SER A 188 5.49 10.20 11.01
C SER A 188 6.45 11.40 11.16
N GLY A 189 7.58 11.40 10.46
CA GLY A 189 8.57 12.48 10.46
C GLY A 189 8.47 13.46 9.29
N GLU A 190 7.35 13.52 8.56
CA GLU A 190 7.19 14.34 7.35
C GLU A 190 6.69 15.77 7.64
N MET A 191 6.92 16.29 8.85
CA MET A 191 6.51 17.65 9.19
C MET A 191 7.28 18.65 8.31
N PRO A 192 6.59 19.52 7.54
CA PRO A 192 7.27 20.45 6.64
C PRO A 192 7.99 21.55 7.42
N ALA A 193 9.02 22.13 6.78
CA ALA A 193 9.70 23.27 7.36
C ALA A 193 8.80 24.51 7.47
N GLY A 194 8.94 25.27 8.55
CA GLY A 194 8.12 26.45 8.82
C GLY A 194 6.65 26.14 9.10
N SER A 195 6.36 24.91 9.57
CA SER A 195 5.00 24.48 9.92
C SER A 195 4.37 25.38 10.98
N LYS A 196 3.03 25.42 11.04
CA LYS A 196 2.33 26.18 12.09
C LYS A 196 2.70 25.68 13.48
N THR A 197 2.86 24.37 13.64
CA THR A 197 3.34 23.76 14.88
C THR A 197 4.71 24.30 15.27
N SER A 198 5.65 24.42 14.33
CA SER A 198 6.98 24.97 14.59
C SER A 198 6.93 26.43 15.07
N LYS A 199 6.04 27.23 14.47
CA LYS A 199 5.82 28.63 14.86
C LYS A 199 5.24 28.74 16.27
N VAL A 200 4.23 27.94 16.60
CA VAL A 200 3.67 27.90 17.96
C VAL A 200 4.74 27.53 18.99
N PHE A 201 5.63 26.58 18.69
CA PHE A 201 6.75 26.27 19.58
C PHE A 201 7.71 27.45 19.75
N ALA A 202 8.04 28.18 18.68
CA ALA A 202 8.91 29.36 18.76
C ALA A 202 8.26 30.47 19.59
N ASP A 203 7.03 30.84 19.26
CA ASP A 203 6.30 31.97 19.82
C ASP A 203 5.93 31.74 21.29
N ASP A 204 5.31 30.59 21.61
CA ASP A 204 4.76 30.35 22.95
C ASP A 204 5.86 30.01 23.99
N LEU A 205 6.98 29.42 23.54
CA LEU A 205 8.14 29.15 24.40
C LEU A 205 9.17 30.29 24.39
N GLY A 206 9.02 31.29 23.52
CA GLY A 206 10.00 32.37 23.36
C GLY A 206 11.39 31.88 22.93
N VAL A 207 11.45 30.80 22.14
CA VAL A 207 12.70 30.23 21.64
C VAL A 207 12.95 30.68 20.20
N GLY A 208 14.22 30.72 19.77
CA GLY A 208 14.55 31.07 18.38
C GLY A 208 13.93 30.11 17.36
N GLU A 209 13.71 30.59 16.14
CA GLU A 209 13.03 29.85 15.05
C GLU A 209 13.62 28.45 14.81
N GLU A 210 14.95 28.31 14.85
CA GLU A 210 15.64 27.03 14.68
C GLU A 210 15.21 25.98 15.73
N ARG A 211 15.03 26.41 16.98
CA ARG A 211 14.61 25.53 18.07
C ARG A 211 13.12 25.21 17.97
N GLY A 212 12.29 26.19 17.58
CA GLY A 212 10.88 25.98 17.29
C GLY A 212 10.67 24.96 16.17
N GLU A 213 11.46 25.05 15.11
CA GLU A 213 11.50 24.10 14.00
C GLU A 213 11.90 22.69 14.45
N GLN A 214 12.92 22.56 15.30
CA GLN A 214 13.30 21.28 15.87
C GLN A 214 12.16 20.63 16.67
N TYR A 215 11.46 21.42 17.50
CA TYR A 215 10.30 20.93 18.25
C TYR A 215 9.14 20.57 17.32
N GLY A 216 8.83 21.40 16.33
CA GLY A 216 7.78 21.12 15.37
C GLY A 216 8.03 19.83 14.58
N ARG A 217 9.26 19.59 14.11
CA ARG A 217 9.64 18.35 13.42
C ARG A 217 9.57 17.09 14.27
N SER A 218 9.64 17.23 15.59
CA SER A 218 9.45 16.11 16.53
C SER A 218 7.98 15.67 16.65
N MET A 219 7.04 16.53 16.24
CA MET A 219 5.62 16.22 16.27
C MET A 219 5.20 15.36 15.07
N PRO A 220 4.34 14.36 15.27
CA PRO A 220 3.98 13.44 14.20
C PRO A 220 3.04 14.09 13.19
N ALA A 221 3.50 14.23 11.95
CA ALA A 221 2.65 14.60 10.82
C ALA A 221 1.61 13.50 10.56
N TYR A 222 2.02 12.23 10.68
CA TYR A 222 1.11 11.10 10.60
C TYR A 222 0.07 11.11 11.73
N TRP A 223 -1.19 10.87 11.38
CA TRP A 223 -2.31 10.85 12.34
C TRP A 223 -3.26 9.67 12.16
N GLY A 224 -2.90 8.70 11.34
CA GLY A 224 -3.67 7.46 11.19
C GLY A 224 -3.53 6.51 12.39
N PRO A 225 -4.18 5.33 12.34
CA PRO A 225 -4.26 4.41 13.46
C PRO A 225 -3.05 3.49 13.67
N GLN A 226 -2.03 3.57 12.81
CA GLN A 226 -0.77 2.85 13.02
C GLN A 226 0.07 3.55 14.09
N THR A 227 0.92 2.81 14.81
CA THR A 227 1.82 3.40 15.82
C THR A 227 2.75 4.44 15.20
N MET A 228 3.31 4.12 14.03
CA MET A 228 4.14 5.00 13.23
C MET A 228 4.18 4.51 11.79
N THR A 229 4.59 5.37 10.86
CA THR A 229 4.82 4.99 9.46
C THR A 229 6.00 5.74 8.86
N SER A 230 6.73 5.07 7.97
CA SER A 230 7.83 5.65 7.21
C SER A 230 7.37 6.37 5.93
N GLY A 231 6.09 6.27 5.57
CA GLY A 231 5.52 6.97 4.43
C GLY A 231 4.17 6.41 3.99
N ALA A 232 3.55 7.10 3.05
CA ALA A 232 2.28 6.67 2.47
C ALA A 232 2.46 5.53 1.45
N VAL A 233 1.43 4.71 1.28
CA VAL A 233 1.38 3.70 0.19
C VAL A 233 0.56 4.29 -0.96
N TYR A 234 1.23 5.05 -1.82
CA TYR A 234 0.63 5.75 -2.97
C TYR A 234 0.86 4.98 -4.27
N PHE A 235 -0.20 4.76 -5.05
CA PHE A 235 -0.14 4.04 -6.33
C PHE A 235 -0.26 4.95 -7.55
N GLY A 236 -0.50 6.26 -7.35
CA GLY A 236 -0.71 7.23 -8.43
C GLY A 236 -2.18 7.54 -8.67
N ALA A 237 -2.55 8.81 -8.57
CA ALA A 237 -3.92 9.29 -8.79
C ALA A 237 -4.36 8.99 -10.24
N VAL A 238 -3.45 9.13 -11.20
CA VAL A 238 -3.69 8.74 -12.60
C VAL A 238 -4.01 7.25 -12.71
N ILE A 239 -3.26 6.40 -12.00
CA ILE A 239 -3.44 4.95 -12.03
C ILE A 239 -4.77 4.54 -11.40
N ILE A 240 -5.17 5.17 -10.30
CA ILE A 240 -6.48 4.93 -9.67
C ILE A 240 -7.62 5.28 -10.63
N LEU A 241 -7.53 6.40 -11.36
CA LEU A 241 -8.52 6.72 -12.40
C LEU A 241 -8.53 5.68 -13.51
N LEU A 242 -7.36 5.29 -14.03
CA LEU A 242 -7.26 4.28 -15.08
C LEU A 242 -7.78 2.91 -14.62
N PHE A 243 -7.60 2.57 -13.33
CA PHE A 243 -8.15 1.37 -12.72
C PHE A 243 -9.69 1.40 -12.70
N ILE A 244 -10.32 2.53 -12.31
CA ILE A 244 -11.78 2.70 -12.36
C ILE A 244 -12.29 2.52 -13.80
N PHE A 245 -11.63 3.15 -14.77
CA PHE A 245 -11.96 2.98 -16.19
C PHE A 245 -11.80 1.52 -16.64
N ALA A 246 -10.73 0.85 -16.21
CA ALA A 246 -10.49 -0.55 -16.52
C ALA A 246 -11.60 -1.47 -16.00
N CYS A 247 -12.11 -1.25 -14.79
CA CYS A 247 -13.24 -2.00 -14.24
C CYS A 247 -14.50 -1.98 -15.13
N VAL A 248 -14.70 -0.90 -15.89
CA VAL A 248 -15.86 -0.73 -16.79
C VAL A 248 -15.58 -1.26 -18.20
N TYR A 249 -14.40 -0.96 -18.74
CA TYR A 249 -14.03 -1.22 -20.12
C TYR A 249 -13.47 -2.62 -20.35
N TYR A 250 -12.67 -3.15 -19.43
CA TYR A 250 -12.04 -4.45 -19.59
C TYR A 250 -13.00 -5.58 -19.24
N LYS A 251 -13.11 -6.57 -20.14
CA LYS A 251 -14.02 -7.73 -20.00
C LYS A 251 -13.31 -9.09 -20.10
N GLY A 252 -11.97 -9.09 -20.15
CA GLY A 252 -11.20 -10.32 -20.09
C GLY A 252 -11.28 -10.99 -18.72
N TRP A 253 -11.11 -12.31 -18.68
CA TRP A 253 -11.20 -13.10 -17.44
C TRP A 253 -10.19 -12.66 -16.36
N HIS A 254 -9.07 -12.03 -16.75
CA HIS A 254 -8.06 -11.58 -15.79
C HIS A 254 -8.59 -10.55 -14.78
N ILE A 255 -9.67 -9.82 -15.10
CA ILE A 255 -10.27 -8.86 -14.14
C ILE A 255 -10.70 -9.54 -12.84
N GLN A 256 -11.15 -10.79 -12.91
CA GLN A 256 -11.75 -11.48 -11.77
C GLN A 256 -10.71 -11.78 -10.69
N TRP A 257 -9.58 -12.39 -11.06
CA TRP A 257 -8.52 -12.68 -10.08
C TRP A 257 -7.80 -11.42 -9.63
N ILE A 258 -7.64 -10.42 -10.50
CA ILE A 258 -7.04 -9.14 -10.14
C ILE A 258 -7.89 -8.43 -9.08
N ILE A 259 -9.20 -8.31 -9.29
CA ILE A 259 -10.11 -7.70 -8.32
C ILE A 259 -10.16 -8.52 -7.04
N ALA A 260 -10.25 -9.86 -7.13
CA ALA A 260 -10.25 -10.73 -5.96
C ALA A 260 -8.97 -10.57 -5.12
N ALA A 261 -7.79 -10.56 -5.75
CA ALA A 261 -6.52 -10.35 -5.08
C ALA A 261 -6.41 -8.94 -4.49
N THR A 262 -6.87 -7.91 -5.22
CA THR A 262 -6.89 -6.52 -4.73
C THR A 262 -7.74 -6.40 -3.45
N ILE A 263 -8.96 -6.94 -3.46
CA ILE A 263 -9.85 -6.95 -2.30
C ILE A 263 -9.22 -7.73 -1.15
N LEU A 264 -8.65 -8.92 -1.42
CA LEU A 264 -7.97 -9.72 -0.42
C LEU A 264 -6.84 -8.93 0.25
N GLY A 265 -5.97 -8.27 -0.52
CA GLY A 265 -4.87 -7.49 0.04
C GLY A 265 -5.33 -6.31 0.90
N ILE A 266 -6.39 -5.60 0.50
CA ILE A 266 -6.99 -4.52 1.30
C ILE A 266 -7.59 -5.08 2.60
N VAL A 267 -8.33 -6.18 2.52
CA VAL A 267 -8.94 -6.84 3.68
C VAL A 267 -7.87 -7.29 4.69
N LEU A 268 -6.78 -7.88 4.20
CA LEU A 268 -5.64 -8.24 5.03
C LEU A 268 -4.98 -7.00 5.65
N ALA A 269 -4.82 -5.91 4.87
CA ALA A 269 -4.17 -4.69 5.34
C ALA A 269 -4.92 -4.02 6.51
N TRP A 270 -6.26 -4.08 6.53
CA TRP A 270 -7.06 -3.51 7.62
C TRP A 270 -6.80 -4.15 8.98
N GLY A 271 -6.28 -5.39 9.02
CA GLY A 271 -5.84 -6.02 10.27
C GLY A 271 -6.86 -5.92 11.40
N ARG A 272 -6.48 -5.31 12.54
CA ARG A 272 -7.37 -5.14 13.72
C ARG A 272 -8.63 -4.32 13.45
N HIS A 273 -8.63 -3.45 12.43
CA HIS A 273 -9.79 -2.65 12.05
C HIS A 273 -10.87 -3.47 11.32
N LEU A 274 -10.54 -4.69 10.89
CA LEU A 274 -11.50 -5.72 10.47
C LEU A 274 -11.14 -7.05 11.16
N SER A 275 -11.13 -7.02 12.49
CA SER A 275 -10.67 -8.12 13.35
C SER A 275 -11.42 -9.43 13.11
N GLY A 276 -12.73 -9.40 12.84
CA GLY A 276 -13.51 -10.63 12.61
C GLY A 276 -12.93 -11.50 11.49
N VAL A 277 -12.64 -10.89 10.33
CA VAL A 277 -12.04 -11.60 9.19
C VAL A 277 -10.56 -11.87 9.44
N ASN A 278 -9.82 -10.87 9.91
CA ASN A 278 -8.37 -10.98 10.04
C ASN A 278 -7.92 -11.95 11.14
N TYR A 279 -8.64 -12.03 12.25
CA TYR A 279 -8.35 -13.00 13.31
C TYR A 279 -8.72 -14.41 12.87
N PHE A 280 -9.82 -14.58 12.14
CA PHE A 280 -10.15 -15.88 11.53
C PHE A 280 -9.03 -16.36 10.61
N LEU A 281 -8.54 -15.48 9.71
CA LEU A 281 -7.42 -15.80 8.83
C LEU A 281 -6.13 -16.04 9.62
N PHE A 282 -5.85 -15.25 10.65
CA PHE A 282 -4.68 -15.47 11.51
C PHE A 282 -4.69 -16.84 12.16
N ASP A 283 -5.84 -17.28 12.67
CA ASP A 283 -5.93 -18.54 13.40
C ASP A 283 -5.98 -19.78 12.48
N HIS A 284 -6.46 -19.65 11.23
CA HIS A 284 -6.73 -20.80 10.35
C HIS A 284 -5.93 -20.83 9.05
N LEU A 285 -5.47 -19.67 8.55
CA LEU A 285 -4.74 -19.63 7.28
C LEU A 285 -3.30 -20.11 7.52
N PRO A 286 -2.83 -21.16 6.79
CA PRO A 286 -1.52 -21.75 7.04
C PRO A 286 -0.39 -20.72 7.00
N PHE A 287 0.50 -20.79 7.99
CA PHE A 287 1.65 -19.90 8.21
C PHE A 287 1.32 -18.41 8.46
N TYR A 288 0.08 -17.97 8.30
CA TYR A 288 -0.25 -16.54 8.41
C TYR A 288 -0.01 -15.99 9.82
N ASN A 289 -0.19 -16.83 10.86
CA ASN A 289 0.11 -16.48 12.25
C ASN A 289 1.59 -16.20 12.57
N LYS A 290 2.50 -16.38 11.61
CA LYS A 290 3.94 -16.08 11.76
C LYS A 290 4.29 -14.66 11.32
N PHE A 291 3.36 -13.96 10.67
CA PHE A 291 3.59 -12.65 10.09
C PHE A 291 3.06 -11.53 10.99
N ARG A 292 3.76 -10.39 10.94
CA ARG A 292 3.37 -9.13 11.59
C ARG A 292 3.11 -8.07 10.53
N ALA A 293 2.54 -6.95 10.96
CA ALA A 293 2.30 -5.77 10.15
C ALA A 293 1.41 -6.04 8.92
N PRO A 294 0.08 -6.19 9.15
CA PRO A 294 -0.89 -6.43 8.10
C PRO A 294 -0.84 -5.39 6.98
N SER A 295 -0.46 -4.14 7.27
CA SER A 295 -0.28 -3.08 6.26
C SER A 295 0.60 -3.48 5.09
N MET A 296 1.55 -4.40 5.27
CA MET A 296 2.37 -4.96 4.18
C MET A 296 1.55 -5.68 3.12
N ALA A 297 0.33 -6.13 3.40
CA ALA A 297 -0.53 -6.77 2.39
C ALA A 297 -0.91 -5.83 1.24
N MET A 298 -0.73 -4.51 1.40
CA MET A 298 -0.91 -3.53 0.33
C MET A 298 0.01 -3.74 -0.88
N VAL A 299 1.09 -4.54 -0.75
CA VAL A 299 1.90 -4.95 -1.91
C VAL A 299 1.10 -5.74 -2.95
N ILE A 300 0.00 -6.38 -2.54
CA ILE A 300 -0.90 -7.09 -3.45
C ILE A 300 -1.62 -6.07 -4.36
N PRO A 301 -2.43 -5.12 -3.81
CA PRO A 301 -2.99 -3.99 -4.56
C PRO A 301 -1.96 -3.21 -5.39
N GLN A 302 -0.74 -3.02 -4.86
CA GLN A 302 0.33 -2.31 -5.56
C GLN A 302 0.67 -2.96 -6.91
N LEU A 303 0.61 -4.30 -7.01
CA LEU A 303 0.79 -5.01 -8.28
C LEU A 303 -0.49 -5.06 -9.10
N THR A 304 -1.62 -5.38 -8.46
CA THR A 304 -2.86 -5.73 -9.16
C THR A 304 -3.58 -4.52 -9.74
N ILE A 305 -3.53 -3.36 -9.07
CA ILE A 305 -4.19 -2.12 -9.53
C ILE A 305 -3.55 -1.59 -10.82
N PRO A 306 -2.22 -1.34 -10.90
CA PRO A 306 -1.58 -0.93 -12.15
C PRO A 306 -1.78 -1.94 -13.27
N LEU A 307 -1.76 -3.24 -12.95
CA LEU A 307 -1.98 -4.30 -13.93
C LEU A 307 -3.35 -4.19 -14.60
N LEU A 308 -4.42 -4.02 -13.82
CA LEU A 308 -5.76 -3.86 -14.38
C LEU A 308 -5.92 -2.52 -15.10
N ALA A 309 -5.37 -1.42 -14.54
CA ALA A 309 -5.37 -0.11 -15.17
C ALA A 309 -4.80 -0.17 -16.61
N VAL A 310 -3.68 -0.85 -16.79
CA VAL A 310 -3.00 -1.02 -18.07
C VAL A 310 -3.76 -1.94 -19.02
N LEU A 311 -4.34 -3.04 -18.53
CA LEU A 311 -5.23 -3.90 -19.32
C LEU A 311 -6.43 -3.12 -19.85
N GLY A 312 -7.06 -2.31 -19.00
CA GLY A 312 -8.17 -1.44 -19.38
C GLY A 312 -7.77 -0.37 -20.38
N LEU A 313 -6.66 0.33 -20.14
CA LEU A 313 -6.15 1.34 -21.07
C LEU A 313 -5.81 0.74 -22.44
N ASN A 314 -5.17 -0.44 -22.46
CA ASN A 314 -4.90 -1.17 -23.70
C ASN A 314 -6.19 -1.54 -24.44
N GLN A 315 -7.22 -2.01 -23.71
CA GLN A 315 -8.53 -2.29 -24.31
C GLN A 315 -9.17 -1.01 -24.89
N ILE A 316 -9.12 0.11 -24.16
CA ILE A 316 -9.68 1.39 -24.58
C ILE A 316 -9.01 1.88 -25.89
N LEU A 317 -7.68 1.86 -25.94
CA LEU A 317 -6.91 2.45 -27.03
C LEU A 317 -6.78 1.57 -28.28
N GLU A 318 -6.81 0.24 -28.13
CA GLU A 318 -6.57 -0.68 -29.25
C GLU A 318 -7.85 -1.29 -29.84
N THR A 319 -9.00 -1.14 -29.17
CA THR A 319 -10.28 -1.65 -29.70
C THR A 319 -10.96 -0.59 -30.56
N THR A 320 -11.53 -1.01 -31.69
CA THR A 320 -12.49 -0.19 -32.45
C THR A 320 -13.85 -0.26 -31.76
N TRP A 321 -14.29 0.85 -31.18
CA TRP A 321 -15.55 0.88 -30.43
C TRP A 321 -16.71 1.37 -31.28
N ASP A 322 -17.89 0.76 -31.08
CA ASP A 322 -19.15 1.44 -31.36
C ASP A 322 -19.23 2.72 -30.51
N LYS A 323 -19.61 3.84 -31.14
CA LYS A 323 -19.66 5.15 -30.48
C LYS A 323 -20.61 5.16 -29.28
N VAL A 324 -21.80 4.58 -29.42
CA VAL A 324 -22.81 4.52 -28.35
C VAL A 324 -22.30 3.67 -27.19
N ALA A 325 -21.71 2.51 -27.50
CA ALA A 325 -21.14 1.63 -26.49
C ALA A 325 -19.97 2.29 -25.72
N PHE A 326 -19.08 2.98 -26.43
CA PHE A 326 -17.98 3.74 -25.84
C PHE A 326 -18.52 4.79 -24.86
N TRP A 327 -19.40 5.68 -25.31
CA TRP A 327 -19.87 6.78 -24.48
C TRP A 327 -20.74 6.32 -23.31
N LYS A 328 -21.47 5.20 -23.45
CA LYS A 328 -22.18 4.58 -22.31
C LYS A 328 -21.20 4.14 -21.22
N LYS A 329 -20.12 3.45 -21.59
CA LYS A 329 -19.05 3.04 -20.67
C LYS A 329 -18.30 4.23 -20.11
N PHE A 330 -18.01 5.23 -20.94
CA PHE A 330 -17.35 6.47 -20.53
C PHE A 330 -18.17 7.19 -19.47
N LYS A 331 -19.48 7.35 -19.68
CA LYS A 331 -20.40 7.96 -18.70
C LYS A 331 -20.38 7.18 -17.38
N GLN A 332 -20.48 5.85 -17.44
CA GLN A 332 -20.42 5.02 -16.23
C GLN A 332 -19.09 5.19 -15.47
N ALA A 333 -17.95 5.11 -16.15
CA ALA A 333 -16.65 5.34 -15.54
C ALA A 333 -16.53 6.77 -14.97
N SER A 334 -17.04 7.77 -15.69
CA SER A 334 -17.06 9.18 -15.25
C SER A 334 -17.85 9.38 -13.96
N ILE A 335 -19.02 8.74 -13.84
CA ILE A 335 -19.85 8.80 -12.63
C ILE A 335 -19.10 8.17 -11.45
N ILE A 336 -18.49 6.99 -11.64
CA ILE A 336 -17.74 6.31 -10.57
C ILE A 336 -16.53 7.15 -10.15
N THR A 337 -15.77 7.71 -11.10
CA THR A 337 -14.65 8.62 -10.81
C THR A 337 -15.13 9.89 -10.09
N GLY A 338 -16.26 10.46 -10.50
CA GLY A 338 -16.85 11.65 -9.87
C GLY A 338 -17.27 11.38 -8.42
N ILE A 339 -17.94 10.25 -8.17
CA ILE A 339 -18.31 9.82 -6.81
C ILE A 339 -17.06 9.61 -5.96
N PHE A 340 -16.04 8.94 -6.50
CA PHE A 340 -14.78 8.71 -5.80
C PHE A 340 -14.07 10.02 -5.45
N ALA A 341 -13.97 10.96 -6.39
CA ALA A 341 -13.38 12.28 -6.16
C ALA A 341 -14.20 13.08 -5.12
N ALA A 342 -15.54 13.08 -5.23
CA ALA A 342 -16.42 13.74 -4.28
C ALA A 342 -16.28 13.16 -2.86
N MET A 343 -16.12 11.84 -2.74
CA MET A 343 -15.85 11.18 -1.47
C MET A 343 -14.51 11.65 -0.87
N LEU A 344 -13.43 11.72 -1.65
CA LEU A 344 -12.14 12.24 -1.16
C LEU A 344 -12.24 13.69 -0.66
N VAL A 345 -12.98 14.54 -1.39
CA VAL A 345 -13.24 15.93 -1.00
C VAL A 345 -14.12 16.00 0.26
N ALA A 346 -15.16 15.19 0.36
CA ALA A 346 -16.00 15.13 1.56
C ALA A 346 -15.17 14.75 2.79
N MET A 347 -14.27 13.77 2.67
CA MET A 347 -13.38 13.35 3.75
C MET A 347 -12.45 14.47 4.23
N TYR A 348 -11.96 15.32 3.33
CA TYR A 348 -11.17 16.50 3.70
C TYR A 348 -11.96 17.49 4.59
N PHE A 349 -13.26 17.65 4.37
CA PHE A 349 -14.07 18.52 5.23
C PHE A 349 -14.61 17.82 6.48
N MET A 350 -14.74 16.50 6.46
CA MET A 350 -15.31 15.71 7.56
C MET A 350 -14.28 15.28 8.62
N PHE A 351 -13.00 15.21 8.28
CA PHE A 351 -11.97 14.81 9.22
C PHE A 351 -11.67 15.90 10.26
N ASP A 352 -11.45 15.48 11.51
CA ASP A 352 -11.06 16.34 12.63
C ASP A 352 -9.53 16.43 12.81
N TYR A 353 -8.79 15.70 11.98
CA TYR A 353 -7.32 15.62 11.92
C TYR A 353 -6.65 15.22 13.24
N LYS A 354 -7.41 14.58 14.12
CA LYS A 354 -6.94 14.11 15.42
C LYS A 354 -6.36 12.70 15.30
N GLY A 355 -5.12 12.54 15.73
CA GLY A 355 -4.46 11.23 15.84
C GLY A 355 -4.82 10.50 17.14
N PRO A 356 -4.74 9.16 17.18
CA PRO A 356 -4.96 8.39 18.41
C PRO A 356 -4.03 8.80 19.57
N GLU A 357 -2.79 9.16 19.25
CA GLU A 357 -1.75 9.52 20.23
C GLU A 357 -1.82 10.98 20.68
N ASP A 358 -2.68 11.82 20.10
CA ASP A 358 -2.71 13.26 20.36
C ASP A 358 -3.01 13.60 21.84
N ASN A 359 -3.80 12.77 22.53
CA ASN A 359 -4.03 12.94 23.95
C ASN A 359 -2.74 12.72 24.77
N GLY A 360 -1.95 11.70 24.42
CA GLY A 360 -0.65 11.44 25.05
C GLY A 360 0.35 12.56 24.76
N ILE A 361 0.35 13.09 23.53
CA ILE A 361 1.16 14.27 23.16
C ILE A 361 0.80 15.47 24.06
N ARG A 362 -0.50 15.76 24.22
CA ARG A 362 -0.96 16.83 25.11
C ARG A 362 -0.45 16.64 26.53
N ASP A 363 -0.65 15.46 27.09
CA ASP A 363 -0.32 15.19 28.49
C ASP A 363 1.20 15.26 28.73
N ASN A 364 2.00 14.83 27.75
CA ASN A 364 3.46 14.96 27.77
C ASN A 364 3.93 16.41 27.68
N LEU A 365 3.30 17.23 26.81
CA LEU A 365 3.60 18.66 26.69
C LEU A 365 3.26 19.41 27.98
N VAL A 366 2.09 19.14 28.56
CA VAL A 366 1.66 19.72 29.85
C VAL A 366 2.67 19.37 30.94
N SER A 367 2.98 18.08 31.09
CA SER A 367 3.90 17.60 32.13
C SER A 367 5.31 18.18 31.96
N GLY A 368 5.82 18.19 30.72
CA GLY A 368 7.14 18.71 30.40
C GLY A 368 7.28 20.21 30.69
N LEU A 369 6.30 21.02 30.28
CA LEU A 369 6.35 22.46 30.53
C LEU A 369 6.12 22.79 32.00
N THR A 370 5.19 22.10 32.68
CA THR A 370 4.97 22.26 34.12
C THR A 370 6.25 21.98 34.91
N GLN A 371 6.97 20.89 34.58
CA GLN A 371 8.23 20.54 35.24
C GLN A 371 9.34 21.57 34.97
N GLN A 372 9.41 22.10 33.75
CA GLN A 372 10.40 23.12 33.39
C GLN A 372 10.17 24.46 34.11
N MET A 373 8.90 24.82 34.36
CA MET A 373 8.54 26.08 35.02
C MET A 373 8.50 25.97 36.56
N SER A 374 8.44 24.77 37.14
CA SER A 374 8.49 24.57 38.59
C SER A 374 9.94 24.58 39.10
N THR A 375 10.43 25.71 39.61
CA THR A 375 11.82 25.84 40.06
C THR A 375 12.09 25.38 41.49
N THR A 376 11.09 25.18 42.36
CA THR A 376 11.27 24.58 43.71
C THR A 376 9.89 24.38 44.38
N GLY A 377 9.16 23.30 44.05
CA GLY A 377 7.89 22.97 44.73
C GLY A 377 6.79 22.40 43.82
N GLN A 378 5.63 22.07 44.42
CA GLN A 378 4.43 21.63 43.69
C GLN A 378 3.98 22.73 42.70
N PRO A 379 3.53 22.35 41.48
CA PRO A 379 3.19 23.31 40.44
C PRO A 379 2.01 24.19 40.85
N THR A 380 2.14 25.51 40.63
CA THR A 380 1.04 26.44 40.87
C THR A 380 -0.08 26.25 39.84
N PRO A 381 -1.34 26.56 40.18
CA PRO A 381 -2.46 26.50 39.23
C PRO A 381 -2.23 27.31 37.95
N GLU A 382 -1.51 28.44 38.05
CA GLU A 382 -1.16 29.31 36.92
C GLU A 382 -0.19 28.64 35.94
N VAL A 383 0.84 27.97 36.45
CA VAL A 383 1.80 27.20 35.64
C VAL A 383 1.09 26.06 34.91
N GLN A 384 0.19 25.37 35.61
CA GLN A 384 -0.59 24.28 35.03
C GLN A 384 -1.55 24.76 33.93
N GLN A 385 -2.19 25.93 34.12
CA GLN A 385 -3.06 26.53 33.13
C GLN A 385 -2.27 26.92 31.87
N ARG A 386 -1.14 27.62 32.03
CA ARG A 386 -0.27 28.01 30.91
C ARG A 386 0.21 26.80 30.11
N ALA A 387 0.61 25.73 30.80
CA ALA A 387 1.01 24.48 30.15
C ALA A 387 -0.12 23.81 29.38
N THR A 388 -1.35 23.88 29.90
CA THR A 388 -2.55 23.35 29.23
C THR A 388 -2.90 24.18 27.99
N GLU A 389 -2.81 25.51 28.07
CA GLU A 389 -3.05 26.41 26.93
C GLU A 389 -2.02 26.20 25.83
N PHE A 390 -0.75 26.09 26.18
CA PHE A 390 0.34 25.75 25.25
C PHE A 390 0.12 24.39 24.56
N ALA A 391 -0.18 23.34 25.32
CA ALA A 391 -0.45 22.03 24.73
C ALA A 391 -1.65 22.07 23.76
N ARG A 392 -2.66 22.91 24.06
CA ARG A 392 -3.81 23.13 23.18
C ARG A 392 -3.46 23.91 21.92
N SER A 393 -2.62 24.95 22.01
CA SER A 393 -2.17 25.73 20.84
C SER A 393 -1.35 24.83 19.90
N VAL A 394 -0.43 24.04 20.44
CA VAL A 394 0.39 23.07 19.69
C VAL A 394 -0.50 22.06 18.96
N LEU A 395 -1.47 21.44 19.66
CA LEU A 395 -2.37 20.47 19.02
C LEU A 395 -3.27 21.09 17.96
N THR A 396 -3.70 22.34 18.14
CA THR A 396 -4.51 23.05 17.14
C THR A 396 -3.68 23.31 15.89
N ALA A 397 -2.45 23.79 16.05
CA ALA A 397 -1.52 23.99 14.94
C ALA A 397 -1.16 22.67 14.24
N LEU A 398 -0.99 21.59 15.01
CA LEU A 398 -0.70 20.25 14.47
C LEU A 398 -1.83 19.74 13.58
N LYS A 399 -3.09 19.91 14.00
CA LYS A 399 -4.27 19.59 13.18
C LYS A 399 -4.33 20.43 11.91
N ASP A 400 -4.02 21.71 12.01
CA ASP A 400 -3.98 22.61 10.86
C ASP A 400 -2.91 22.22 9.84
N ASP A 401 -1.72 21.81 10.30
CA ASP A 401 -0.65 21.34 9.42
C ASP A 401 -1.05 20.01 8.75
N ARG A 402 -1.61 19.06 9.50
CA ARG A 402 -2.16 17.80 8.94
C ARG A 402 -3.24 18.05 7.90
N ARG A 403 -4.13 19.02 8.16
CA ARG A 403 -5.15 19.47 7.19
C ARG A 403 -4.53 20.06 5.95
N SER A 404 -3.51 20.91 6.08
CA SER A 404 -2.77 21.48 4.96
C SER A 404 -2.10 20.39 4.11
N LEU A 405 -1.46 19.41 4.74
CA LEU A 405 -0.82 18.28 4.06
C LEU A 405 -1.81 17.45 3.24
N PHE A 406 -2.98 17.11 3.81
CA PHE A 406 -4.04 16.42 3.06
C PHE A 406 -4.56 17.33 1.93
N GLY A 407 -4.88 18.59 2.21
CA GLY A 407 -5.44 19.53 1.21
C GLY A 407 -4.54 19.70 -0.02
N GLY A 408 -3.24 19.88 0.18
CA GLY A 408 -2.27 20.03 -0.91
C GLY A 408 -2.20 18.80 -1.81
N ASP A 409 -2.08 17.61 -1.20
CA ASP A 409 -2.01 16.36 -1.95
C ASP A 409 -3.36 15.97 -2.58
N LEU A 410 -4.49 16.33 -1.96
CA LEU A 410 -5.82 16.13 -2.53
C LEU A 410 -6.00 16.92 -3.82
N VAL A 411 -5.68 18.22 -3.80
CA VAL A 411 -5.76 19.08 -5.00
C VAL A 411 -4.84 18.55 -6.10
N ARG A 412 -3.61 18.19 -5.74
CA ARG A 412 -2.64 17.57 -6.65
C ARG A 412 -3.23 16.32 -7.33
N SER A 413 -3.76 15.37 -6.54
CA SER A 413 -4.36 14.15 -7.07
C SER A 413 -5.59 14.42 -7.96
N LEU A 414 -6.45 15.37 -7.59
CA LEU A 414 -7.60 15.78 -8.40
C LEU A 414 -7.18 16.37 -9.75
N ILE A 415 -6.11 17.17 -9.78
CA ILE A 415 -5.55 17.73 -11.03
C ILE A 415 -5.03 16.61 -11.94
N TYR A 416 -4.23 15.67 -11.40
CA TYR A 416 -3.73 14.53 -12.17
C TYR A 416 -4.86 13.66 -12.74
N MET A 417 -5.89 13.38 -11.93
CA MET A 417 -7.08 12.69 -12.39
C MET A 417 -7.81 13.48 -13.49
N ALA A 418 -7.98 14.80 -13.35
CA ALA A 418 -8.65 15.62 -14.35
C ALA A 418 -7.90 15.63 -15.70
N ILE A 419 -6.57 15.72 -15.67
CA ILE A 419 -5.75 15.66 -16.90
C ILE A 419 -5.87 14.30 -17.58
N ALA A 420 -5.77 13.20 -16.81
CA ALA A 420 -5.93 11.85 -17.34
C ALA A 420 -7.33 11.61 -17.92
N PHE A 421 -8.37 12.07 -17.22
CA PHE A 421 -9.75 12.05 -17.70
C PHE A 421 -9.90 12.80 -19.02
N GLY A 422 -9.34 14.03 -19.11
CA GLY A 422 -9.36 14.85 -20.31
C GLY A 422 -8.69 14.15 -21.50
N ALA A 423 -7.55 13.49 -21.28
CA ALA A 423 -6.86 12.72 -22.31
C ALA A 423 -7.74 11.59 -22.87
N LEU A 424 -8.43 10.83 -22.00
CA LEU A 424 -9.36 9.78 -22.42
C LEU A 424 -10.63 10.34 -23.09
N TYR A 425 -11.14 11.48 -22.63
CA TYR A 425 -12.28 12.16 -23.23
C TYR A 425 -11.97 12.62 -24.66
N PHE A 426 -10.84 13.30 -24.87
CA PHE A 426 -10.43 13.78 -26.19
C PHE A 426 -10.04 12.65 -27.14
N PHE A 427 -9.50 11.53 -26.62
CA PHE A 427 -9.39 10.28 -27.37
C PHE A 427 -10.75 9.79 -27.86
N GLY A 428 -11.75 9.69 -26.98
CA GLY A 428 -13.11 9.27 -27.31
C GLY A 428 -13.83 10.19 -28.30
N LYS A 429 -13.47 11.47 -28.34
CA LYS A 429 -13.94 12.44 -29.34
C LYS A 429 -13.18 12.36 -30.67
N GLY A 430 -12.14 11.53 -30.78
CA GLY A 430 -11.30 11.44 -31.97
C GLY A 430 -10.36 12.64 -32.17
N LYS A 431 -10.18 13.49 -31.15
CA LYS A 431 -9.27 14.65 -31.20
C LYS A 431 -7.82 14.29 -30.89
N LEU A 432 -7.61 13.21 -30.13
CA LEU A 432 -6.29 12.66 -29.85
C LEU A 432 -6.19 11.25 -30.41
N ASN A 433 -5.03 10.91 -31.00
CA ASN A 433 -4.75 9.55 -31.41
C ASN A 433 -4.22 8.71 -30.24
N LYS A 434 -4.26 7.38 -30.39
CA LYS A 434 -3.83 6.43 -29.34
C LYS A 434 -2.35 6.53 -28.96
N VAL A 435 -1.48 7.02 -29.85
CA VAL A 435 -0.04 7.17 -29.58
C VAL A 435 0.18 8.34 -28.63
N ILE A 436 -0.41 9.50 -28.92
CA ILE A 436 -0.32 10.71 -28.10
C ILE A 436 -0.87 10.43 -26.70
N VAL A 437 -2.03 9.78 -26.61
CA VAL A 437 -2.66 9.45 -25.32
C VAL A 437 -1.80 8.46 -24.53
N GLY A 438 -1.26 7.43 -25.18
CA GLY A 438 -0.41 6.44 -24.54
C GLY A 438 0.89 7.04 -23.98
N ILE A 439 1.56 7.91 -24.75
CA ILE A 439 2.80 8.59 -24.32
C ILE A 439 2.48 9.62 -23.23
N GLY A 440 1.46 10.45 -23.44
CA GLY A 440 1.05 11.49 -22.49
C GLY A 440 0.66 10.93 -21.13
N LEU A 441 -0.13 9.84 -21.09
CA LEU A 441 -0.48 9.18 -19.84
C LEU A 441 0.74 8.50 -19.19
N THR A 442 1.67 7.95 -19.97
CA THR A 442 2.92 7.37 -19.42
C THR A 442 3.74 8.45 -18.71
N ALA A 443 3.94 9.59 -19.36
CA ALA A 443 4.65 10.72 -18.77
C ALA A 443 3.93 11.26 -17.53
N LEU A 444 2.60 11.41 -17.60
CA LEU A 444 1.79 11.89 -16.49
C LEU A 444 1.87 10.97 -15.26
N VAL A 445 1.80 9.65 -15.47
CA VAL A 445 1.97 8.64 -14.40
C VAL A 445 3.35 8.75 -13.77
N PHE A 446 4.40 8.86 -14.60
CA PHE A 446 5.77 8.96 -14.09
C PHE A 446 5.97 10.23 -13.24
N ILE A 447 5.51 11.39 -13.74
CA ILE A 447 5.62 12.67 -13.03
C ILE A 447 4.81 12.65 -11.72
N ASP A 448 3.60 12.09 -11.75
CA ASP A 448 2.76 11.92 -10.55
C ASP A 448 3.47 11.05 -9.49
N LEU A 449 4.07 9.94 -9.88
CA LEU A 449 4.69 9.03 -8.94
C LEU A 449 6.05 9.53 -8.42
N ILE A 450 6.95 9.94 -9.31
CA ILE A 450 8.29 10.41 -8.92
C ILE A 450 8.22 11.66 -8.04
N GLY A 451 7.23 12.53 -8.24
CA GLY A 451 7.02 13.71 -7.38
C GLY A 451 6.64 13.37 -5.93
N VAL A 452 6.17 12.14 -5.67
CA VAL A 452 5.97 11.63 -4.30
C VAL A 452 7.20 10.89 -3.83
N ASP A 453 7.80 10.05 -4.67
CA ASP A 453 8.96 9.23 -4.31
C ASP A 453 10.18 10.06 -3.87
N LEU A 454 10.41 11.21 -4.53
CA LEU A 454 11.48 12.15 -4.18
C LEU A 454 11.34 12.75 -2.76
N ARG A 455 10.19 12.59 -2.10
CA ARG A 455 10.02 12.98 -0.68
C ARG A 455 10.74 12.01 0.27
N TYR A 456 11.04 10.80 -0.21
CA TYR A 456 11.63 9.71 0.58
C TYR A 456 13.05 9.36 0.14
N LEU A 457 13.38 9.61 -1.13
CA LEU A 457 14.70 9.39 -1.71
C LEU A 457 15.49 10.71 -1.64
N ASN A 458 16.19 10.92 -0.52
CA ASN A 458 17.13 12.04 -0.36
C ASN A 458 18.45 11.78 -1.08
#